data_AF-A0A7C0TUE7-F1
#
_entry.id   AF-A0A7C0TUE7-F1
#
_cell.length_a   1.000
_cell.length_b   1.000
_cell.length_c   1.000
_cell.angle_alpha   90.00
_cell.angle_beta   90.00
_cell.angle_gamma   90.00
#
_symmetry.space_group_name_H-M   'P 1'
#
loop_
_entity.id
_entity.type
_entity.pdbx_description
1 polymer ?
#
loop_
_entity_poly.entity_id
_entity_poly.type
_entity_poly.pdbx_seq_one_letter_code
_entity_poly.pdbx_strand_id
1 'polypeptide(L)'
;MSLGQYGMGWYIDEIGQTKLVWHSGILPHFYAYMALLPEQKKGVVLLFNADHHWMSPVLTEVGTGVAALLAGDQPQPAPVPFVGMIPWALRGLLLIPALQIAGVVATLRLLRRWRLDPERRPSGGRKWGLHTLLPLVPNLLVALALRPMLGKRRSYLMFYMPDYSWIAMVCGSFSLVWSFLRTGLVLRALRKASSS
;
A
#
# COMPACT_ATOMS: atom_id res chain seq x y z
N MET A 1 1.14 27.88 8.67
CA MET A 1 0.59 26.76 9.46
C MET A 1 1.45 26.61 10.69
N SER A 2 0.93 26.99 11.86
CA SER A 2 1.55 26.64 13.13
C SER A 2 1.37 25.14 13.32
N LEU A 3 2.44 24.36 13.52
CA LEU A 3 2.26 23.04 14.11
C LEU A 3 1.61 23.28 15.48
N GLY A 4 0.44 22.68 15.74
CA GLY A 4 -0.22 22.78 17.04
C GLY A 4 0.77 22.55 18.18
N GLN A 5 0.63 23.32 19.26
CA GLN A 5 1.54 23.24 20.39
C GLN A 5 1.30 21.93 21.14
N TYR A 6 2.34 21.28 21.64
CA TYR A 6 2.21 20.06 22.44
C TYR A 6 2.54 20.34 23.90
N GLY A 7 1.69 19.91 24.83
CA GLY A 7 1.88 20.14 26.25
C GLY A 7 1.16 19.12 27.13
N MET A 8 1.86 18.58 28.13
CA MET A 8 1.31 17.63 29.13
C MET A 8 0.56 16.43 28.52
N GLY A 9 1.01 15.92 27.37
CA GLY A 9 0.37 14.78 26.69
C GLY A 9 -0.72 15.15 25.70
N TRP A 10 -0.94 16.44 25.43
CA TRP A 10 -2.02 16.92 24.56
C TRP A 10 -1.49 17.78 23.42
N TYR A 11 -2.12 17.66 22.26
CA TYR A 11 -2.04 18.64 21.19
C TYR A 11 -2.99 19.79 21.47
N ILE A 12 -2.52 21.01 21.23
CA ILE A 12 -3.25 22.26 21.35
C ILE A 12 -3.30 22.88 19.97
N ASP A 13 -4.51 23.07 19.47
CA ASP A 13 -4.79 23.65 18.16
C ASP A 13 -5.96 24.65 18.27
N GLU A 14 -6.32 25.26 17.16
CA GLU A 14 -7.46 26.17 17.05
C GLU A 14 -8.42 25.70 15.97
N ILE A 15 -9.72 25.66 16.29
CA ILE A 15 -10.79 25.47 15.31
C ILE A 15 -11.65 26.75 15.34
N GLY A 16 -11.71 27.45 14.22
CA GLY A 16 -12.44 28.72 14.11
C GLY A 16 -11.86 29.80 15.04
N GLN A 17 -12.54 30.06 16.15
CA GLN A 17 -12.12 31.01 17.20
C GLN A 17 -12.03 30.34 18.58
N THR A 18 -12.08 29.01 18.66
CA THR A 18 -12.06 28.26 19.92
C THR A 18 -10.82 27.36 20.00
N LYS A 19 -10.32 27.18 21.23
CA LYS A 19 -9.20 26.29 21.49
C LYS A 19 -9.65 24.84 21.39
N LEU A 20 -8.85 24.03 20.70
CA LEU A 20 -8.98 22.59 20.63
C LEU A 20 -7.84 21.95 21.42
N VAL A 21 -8.18 21.07 22.36
CA VAL A 21 -7.19 20.23 23.05
C VAL A 21 -7.49 18.78 22.70
N TRP A 22 -6.56 18.09 22.05
CA TRP A 22 -6.83 16.75 21.52
C TRP A 22 -5.64 15.81 21.62
N HIS A 23 -5.91 14.52 21.60
CA HIS A 23 -4.88 13.49 21.48
C HIS A 23 -5.47 12.24 20.81
N SER A 24 -4.61 11.45 20.19
CA SER A 24 -4.96 10.17 19.57
C SER A 24 -4.19 9.02 20.21
N GLY A 25 -4.77 7.83 20.13
CA GLY A 25 -4.16 6.59 20.57
C GLY A 25 -4.13 5.59 19.43
N ILE A 26 -2.98 4.93 19.23
CA ILE A 26 -2.80 3.95 18.15
C ILE A 26 -2.33 2.63 18.76
N LEU A 27 -3.10 1.58 18.51
CA LEU A 27 -2.76 0.20 18.75
C LEU A 27 -2.96 -0.58 17.43
N PRO A 28 -2.38 -1.79 17.28
CA PRO A 28 -2.40 -2.54 16.01
C PRO A 28 -3.77 -2.74 15.35
N HIS A 29 -4.84 -2.72 16.15
CA HIS A 29 -6.21 -2.97 15.70
C HIS A 29 -7.20 -1.93 16.23
N PHE A 30 -6.72 -0.93 16.96
CA PHE A 30 -7.58 0.05 17.62
C PHE A 30 -7.00 1.43 17.45
N TYR A 31 -7.89 2.37 17.15
CA TYR A 31 -7.57 3.77 17.11
C TYR A 31 -8.50 4.51 18.05
N ALA A 32 -7.97 5.51 18.74
CA ALA A 32 -8.75 6.39 19.59
C ALA A 32 -8.46 7.84 19.21
N TYR A 33 -9.48 8.67 19.30
CA TYR A 33 -9.37 10.12 19.18
C TYR A 33 -10.17 10.76 20.30
N MET A 34 -9.57 11.70 21.01
CA MET A 34 -10.22 12.49 22.03
C MET A 34 -9.94 13.96 21.80
N ALA A 35 -10.99 14.77 21.84
CA ALA A 35 -10.91 16.22 21.70
C ALA A 35 -11.80 16.92 22.71
N LEU A 36 -11.33 18.05 23.21
CA LEU A 36 -11.99 18.92 24.16
C LEU A 36 -12.04 20.34 23.59
N LEU A 37 -13.17 21.00 23.77
CA LEU A 37 -13.43 22.40 23.46
C LEU A 37 -13.73 23.12 24.80
N PRO A 38 -12.69 23.54 25.55
CA PRO A 38 -12.84 23.99 26.92
C PRO A 38 -13.80 25.19 27.06
N GLU A 39 -13.69 26.17 26.15
CA GLU A 39 -14.50 27.39 26.16
C GLU A 39 -16.00 27.08 25.95
N GLN A 40 -16.30 26.02 25.18
CA GLN A 40 -17.67 25.58 24.92
C GLN A 40 -18.17 24.53 25.93
N LYS A 41 -17.31 24.04 26.84
CA LYS A 41 -17.60 22.92 27.76
C LYS A 41 -18.10 21.66 27.03
N LYS A 42 -17.52 21.37 25.86
CA LYS A 42 -17.85 20.19 25.05
C LYS A 42 -16.62 19.32 24.88
N GLY A 43 -16.85 18.04 24.60
CA GLY A 43 -15.80 17.10 24.23
C GLY A 43 -16.36 15.95 23.42
N VAL A 44 -15.47 15.28 22.69
CA VAL A 44 -15.79 14.08 21.92
C VAL A 44 -14.70 13.03 22.13
N VAL A 45 -15.14 11.78 22.20
CA VAL A 45 -14.26 10.60 22.20
C VAL A 45 -14.76 9.68 21.10
N LEU A 46 -13.87 9.29 20.21
CA LEU A 46 -14.11 8.30 19.18
C LEU A 46 -13.19 7.11 19.41
N LEU A 47 -13.76 5.91 19.37
CA LEU A 47 -13.04 4.64 19.49
C LEU A 47 -13.35 3.80 18.26
N PHE A 48 -12.31 3.32 17.61
CA PHE A 48 -12.39 2.49 16.42
C PHE A 48 -11.81 1.12 16.75
N ASN A 49 -12.57 0.07 16.44
CA ASN A 49 -12.18 -1.33 16.63
C ASN A 49 -11.46 -1.91 15.40
N ALA A 50 -11.00 -1.04 14.50
CA ALA A 50 -10.19 -1.40 13.37
C ALA A 50 -9.20 -0.26 13.13
N ASP A 51 -7.92 -0.61 13.09
CA ASP A 51 -6.87 0.27 12.60
C ASP A 51 -5.86 -0.53 11.77
N HIS A 52 -5.28 0.16 10.81
CA HIS A 52 -4.07 -0.24 10.12
C HIS A 52 -3.20 1.00 10.19
N HIS A 53 -1.91 0.91 10.53
CA HIS A 53 -1.12 2.11 10.86
C HIS A 53 -1.08 3.20 9.76
N TRP A 54 -1.29 2.84 8.50
CA TRP A 54 -1.45 3.83 7.42
C TRP A 54 -2.80 4.56 7.43
N MET A 55 -3.84 3.98 8.02
CA MET A 55 -5.17 4.57 8.18
C MET A 55 -5.24 5.61 9.29
N SER A 56 -4.30 5.62 10.24
CA SER A 56 -4.33 6.54 11.39
C SER A 56 -4.49 8.03 11.00
N PRO A 57 -3.86 8.57 9.93
CA PRO A 57 -4.14 9.92 9.44
C PRO A 57 -5.59 10.12 8.98
N VAL A 58 -6.19 9.14 8.32
CA VAL A 58 -7.60 9.16 7.87
C VAL A 58 -8.54 9.17 9.07
N LEU A 59 -8.26 8.33 10.08
CA LEU A 59 -9.06 8.28 11.31
C LEU A 59 -8.90 9.56 12.15
N THR A 60 -7.71 10.17 12.12
CA THR A 60 -7.47 11.48 12.72
C THR A 60 -8.31 12.55 12.02
N GLU A 61 -8.35 12.55 10.68
CA GLU A 61 -9.15 13.47 9.88
C GLU A 61 -10.66 13.36 10.22
N VAL A 62 -11.17 12.14 10.35
CA VAL A 62 -12.54 11.90 10.83
C VAL A 62 -12.74 12.51 12.22
N GLY A 63 -11.80 12.28 13.15
CA GLY A 63 -11.84 12.84 14.50
C GLY A 63 -11.87 14.36 14.52
N THR A 64 -10.97 15.00 13.77
CA THR A 64 -10.92 16.46 13.64
C THR A 64 -12.17 17.02 12.97
N GLY A 65 -12.74 16.33 11.99
CA GLY A 65 -14.00 16.72 11.35
C GLY A 65 -15.18 16.68 12.32
N VAL A 66 -15.28 15.64 13.16
CA VAL A 66 -16.29 15.57 14.21
C VAL A 66 -16.09 16.67 15.26
N ALA A 67 -14.85 16.95 15.65
CA ALA A 67 -14.54 18.06 16.56
C ALA A 67 -14.96 19.42 15.97
N ALA A 68 -14.75 19.64 14.67
CA ALA A 68 -15.21 20.85 13.98
C ALA A 68 -16.74 20.98 14.01
N LEU A 69 -17.48 19.91 13.68
CA LEU A 69 -18.94 19.90 13.78
C LEU A 69 -19.43 20.18 15.20
N LEU A 70 -18.75 19.63 16.21
CA LEU A 70 -19.07 19.88 17.62
C LEU A 70 -18.85 21.35 18.04
N ALA A 71 -17.82 21.97 17.47
CA ALA A 71 -17.50 23.39 17.65
C ALA A 71 -18.48 24.33 16.94
N GLY A 72 -19.33 23.81 16.03
CA GLY A 72 -20.25 24.59 15.20
C GLY A 72 -19.67 25.03 13.86
N ASP A 73 -18.47 24.55 13.52
CA ASP A 73 -17.79 24.83 12.26
C ASP A 73 -18.03 23.72 11.23
N GLN A 74 -17.76 24.03 9.95
CA GLN A 74 -17.74 23.02 8.90
C GLN A 74 -16.37 22.32 8.87
N PRO A 75 -16.32 20.99 8.70
CA PRO A 75 -15.08 20.28 8.49
C PRO A 75 -14.32 20.86 7.30
N GLN A 76 -13.10 21.32 7.52
CA GLN A 76 -12.25 21.73 6.41
C GLN A 76 -11.67 20.50 5.73
N PRO A 77 -11.53 20.50 4.39
CA PRO A 77 -10.83 19.44 3.69
C PRO A 77 -9.43 19.26 4.27
N ALA A 78 -8.95 18.01 4.39
CA ALA A 78 -7.59 17.78 4.85
C ALA A 78 -6.58 18.62 4.04
N PRO A 79 -5.58 19.23 4.71
CA PRO A 79 -4.55 20.03 4.04
C PRO A 79 -3.76 19.21 3.00
N VAL A 80 -3.78 17.88 3.13
CA VAL A 80 -3.01 16.97 2.31
C VAL A 80 -3.97 16.07 1.53
N PRO A 81 -4.19 16.32 0.23
CA PRO A 81 -5.10 15.52 -0.62
C PRO A 81 -4.77 14.03 -0.64
N PHE A 82 -3.54 13.66 -0.32
CA PHE A 82 -3.07 12.27 -0.26
C PHE A 82 -3.78 11.43 0.81
N VAL A 83 -4.26 12.03 1.92
CA VAL A 83 -4.89 11.28 3.03
C VAL A 83 -6.14 10.55 2.53
N GLY A 84 -6.99 11.22 1.74
CA GLY A 84 -8.16 10.61 1.12
C GLY A 84 -7.85 9.48 0.12
N MET A 85 -6.63 9.39 -0.40
CA MET A 85 -6.21 8.31 -1.30
C MET A 85 -5.76 7.05 -0.56
N ILE A 86 -5.37 7.16 0.72
CA ILE A 86 -4.85 6.03 1.50
C ILE A 86 -5.79 4.81 1.50
N PRO A 87 -7.10 4.94 1.78
CA PRO A 87 -8.00 3.79 1.78
C PRO A 87 -8.07 3.10 0.43
N TRP A 88 -8.00 3.88 -0.66
CA TRP A 88 -8.00 3.35 -2.02
C TRP A 88 -6.69 2.66 -2.38
N ALA A 89 -5.55 3.21 -1.94
CA ALA A 89 -4.24 2.57 -2.11
C ALA A 89 -4.17 1.22 -1.39
N LEU A 90 -4.68 1.13 -0.17
CA LEU A 90 -4.73 -0.12 0.61
C LEU A 90 -5.63 -1.16 -0.06
N ARG A 91 -6.82 -0.78 -0.54
CA ARG A 91 -7.69 -1.67 -1.33
C ARG A 91 -7.02 -2.12 -2.63
N GLY A 92 -6.28 -1.21 -3.26
CA GLY A 92 -5.52 -1.46 -4.50
C GLY A 92 -4.40 -2.49 -4.34
N LEU A 93 -3.95 -2.79 -3.12
CA LEU A 93 -2.93 -3.82 -2.91
C LEU A 93 -3.36 -5.20 -3.41
N LEU A 94 -4.67 -5.49 -3.43
CA LEU A 94 -5.24 -6.73 -3.99
C LEU A 94 -5.03 -6.87 -5.50
N LEU A 95 -4.73 -5.78 -6.21
CA LEU A 95 -4.39 -5.82 -7.63
C LEU A 95 -3.05 -6.50 -7.87
N ILE A 96 -2.13 -6.48 -6.91
CA ILE A 96 -0.79 -7.09 -7.05
C ILE A 96 -0.90 -8.60 -7.33
N PRO A 97 -1.54 -9.43 -6.47
CA PRO A 97 -1.69 -10.85 -6.77
C PRO A 97 -2.53 -11.10 -8.03
N ALA A 98 -3.54 -10.29 -8.31
CA ALA A 98 -4.36 -10.42 -9.52
C ALA A 98 -3.52 -10.23 -10.81
N LEU A 99 -2.67 -9.20 -10.84
CA LEU A 99 -1.76 -8.93 -11.95
C LEU A 99 -0.67 -10.01 -12.07
N GLN A 100 -0.18 -10.55 -10.95
CA GLN A 100 0.75 -11.68 -10.97
C GLN A 100 0.12 -12.92 -11.61
N ILE A 101 -1.10 -13.28 -11.21
CA ILE A 101 -1.85 -14.40 -11.80
C ILE A 101 -2.07 -14.16 -13.30
N ALA A 102 -2.53 -12.97 -13.69
CA ALA A 102 -2.70 -12.61 -15.10
C ALA A 102 -1.38 -12.71 -15.89
N GLY A 103 -0.27 -12.25 -15.30
CA GLY A 103 1.07 -12.34 -15.89
C GLY A 103 1.56 -13.77 -16.09
N VAL A 104 1.27 -14.67 -15.14
CA VAL A 104 1.54 -16.11 -15.27
C VAL A 104 0.72 -16.71 -16.41
N VAL A 105 -0.59 -16.48 -16.42
CA VAL A 105 -1.51 -17.00 -17.45
C VAL A 105 -1.11 -16.50 -18.83
N ALA A 106 -0.79 -15.20 -18.97
CA ALA A 106 -0.33 -14.62 -20.23
C ALA A 106 0.99 -15.26 -20.70
N THR A 107 1.93 -15.48 -19.78
CA THR A 107 3.22 -16.15 -20.08
C THR A 107 2.99 -17.59 -20.55
N LEU A 108 2.17 -18.37 -19.85
CA LEU A 108 1.88 -19.76 -20.22
C LEU A 108 1.14 -19.85 -21.57
N ARG A 109 0.18 -18.96 -21.83
CA ARG A 109 -0.52 -18.86 -23.12
C ARG A 109 0.44 -18.52 -24.25
N LEU A 110 1.38 -17.59 -24.03
CA LEU A 110 2.41 -17.23 -25.00
C LEU A 110 3.33 -18.43 -25.31
N LEU A 111 3.82 -19.12 -24.28
CA LEU A 111 4.66 -20.30 -24.45
C LEU A 111 3.92 -21.44 -25.17
N ARG A 112 2.63 -21.63 -24.89
CA ARG A 112 1.79 -22.61 -25.60
C ARG A 112 1.65 -22.24 -27.08
N ARG A 113 1.41 -20.96 -27.41
CA ARG A 113 1.35 -20.49 -28.80
C ARG A 113 2.66 -20.72 -29.55
N TRP A 114 3.81 -20.45 -28.94
CA TRP A 114 5.12 -20.73 -29.56
C TRP A 114 5.43 -22.22 -29.73
N ARG A 115 4.80 -23.09 -28.95
CA ARG A 115 4.89 -24.54 -29.14
C ARG A 115 4.02 -25.01 -30.30
N LEU A 116 2.82 -24.45 -30.47
CA LEU A 116 1.89 -24.80 -31.53
C LEU A 116 2.28 -24.21 -32.89
N ASP A 117 2.73 -22.95 -32.92
CA ASP A 117 3.15 -22.22 -34.13
C ASP A 117 4.62 -21.80 -34.02
N PRO A 118 5.58 -22.62 -34.50
CA PRO A 118 7.00 -22.30 -34.49
C PRO A 118 7.37 -21.01 -35.23
N GLU A 119 6.64 -20.70 -36.32
CA GLU A 119 6.83 -19.53 -37.17
C GLU A 119 6.54 -18.20 -36.46
N ARG A 120 5.71 -18.21 -35.42
CA ARG A 120 5.33 -17.01 -34.64
C ARG A 120 6.32 -16.69 -33.52
N ARG A 121 7.45 -17.40 -33.44
CA ARG A 121 8.49 -17.13 -32.44
C ARG A 121 9.21 -15.84 -32.82
N PRO A 122 9.30 -14.85 -31.91
CA PRO A 122 10.04 -13.62 -32.18
C PRO A 122 11.50 -13.96 -32.52
N SER A 123 12.17 -13.20 -33.39
CA SER A 123 13.60 -13.32 -33.75
C SER A 123 14.39 -12.08 -33.28
N GLY A 124 15.72 -12.22 -33.07
CA GLY A 124 16.63 -11.09 -32.77
C GLY A 124 16.45 -10.37 -31.42
N GLY A 125 16.93 -9.12 -31.32
CA GLY A 125 16.93 -8.29 -30.09
C GLY A 125 15.54 -7.97 -29.52
N ARG A 126 14.49 -8.06 -30.35
CA ARG A 126 13.09 -7.92 -29.94
C ARG A 126 12.66 -9.04 -28.97
N LYS A 127 13.32 -10.21 -29.01
CA LYS A 127 13.21 -11.28 -27.99
C LYS A 127 13.60 -10.78 -26.60
N TRP A 128 14.75 -10.09 -26.52
CA TRP A 128 15.38 -9.69 -25.26
C TRP A 128 14.65 -8.53 -24.59
N GLY A 129 14.25 -7.52 -25.36
CA GLY A 129 13.52 -6.36 -24.85
C GLY A 129 12.09 -6.69 -24.43
N LEU A 130 11.27 -7.19 -25.36
CA LEU A 130 9.82 -7.27 -25.16
C LEU A 130 9.40 -8.45 -24.28
N HIS A 131 10.13 -9.56 -24.31
CA HIS A 131 9.70 -10.80 -23.68
C HIS A 131 10.52 -11.18 -22.43
N THR A 132 11.71 -10.62 -22.23
CA THR A 132 12.52 -10.85 -21.02
C THR A 132 12.64 -9.59 -20.16
N LEU A 133 13.16 -8.47 -20.68
CA LEU A 133 13.42 -7.28 -19.86
C LEU A 133 12.13 -6.58 -19.41
N LEU A 134 11.19 -6.34 -20.33
CA LEU A 134 9.96 -5.60 -20.03
C LEU A 134 9.14 -6.23 -18.89
N PRO A 135 8.94 -7.56 -18.81
CA PRO A 135 8.16 -8.17 -17.74
C PRO A 135 8.97 -8.44 -16.46
N LEU A 136 10.31 -8.30 -16.49
CA LEU A 136 11.14 -8.38 -15.28
C LEU A 136 11.00 -7.12 -14.42
N VAL A 137 10.88 -5.94 -15.03
CA VAL A 137 10.72 -4.67 -14.32
C VAL A 137 9.58 -4.70 -13.28
N PRO A 138 8.31 -5.02 -13.64
CA PRO A 138 7.24 -5.05 -12.65
C PRO A 138 7.44 -6.15 -11.58
N ASN A 139 8.01 -7.31 -11.93
CA ASN A 139 8.28 -8.35 -10.94
C ASN A 139 9.34 -7.89 -9.93
N LEU A 140 10.43 -7.28 -10.39
CA LEU A 140 11.47 -6.76 -9.52
C LEU A 140 10.96 -5.60 -8.65
N LEU A 141 10.14 -4.71 -9.21
CA LEU A 141 9.48 -3.65 -8.43
C LEU A 141 8.63 -4.23 -7.29
N VAL A 142 7.84 -5.28 -7.54
CA VAL A 142 7.07 -5.96 -6.50
C VAL A 142 8.00 -6.70 -5.52
N ALA A 143 9.10 -7.29 -5.98
CA ALA A 143 10.07 -7.94 -5.11
C ALA A 143 10.77 -6.96 -4.16
N LEU A 144 10.94 -5.69 -4.53
CA LEU A 144 11.46 -4.65 -3.64
C LEU A 144 10.58 -4.41 -2.42
N ALA A 145 9.28 -4.78 -2.47
CA ALA A 145 8.41 -4.73 -1.30
C ALA A 145 8.88 -5.66 -0.16
N LEU A 146 9.74 -6.66 -0.44
CA LEU A 146 10.37 -7.47 0.60
C LEU A 146 11.38 -6.70 1.45
N ARG A 147 11.97 -5.61 0.93
CA ARG A 147 13.09 -4.92 1.58
C ARG A 147 12.77 -4.52 3.04
N PRO A 148 11.61 -3.92 3.36
CA PRO A 148 11.28 -3.58 4.75
C PRO A 148 11.05 -4.81 5.65
N MET A 149 10.66 -5.96 5.06
CA MET A 149 10.45 -7.22 5.78
C MET A 149 11.76 -7.92 6.19
N LEU A 150 12.87 -7.57 5.55
CA LEU A 150 14.19 -8.13 5.86
C LEU A 150 14.90 -7.42 7.03
N GLY A 151 14.34 -6.31 7.52
CA GLY A 151 14.93 -5.50 8.58
C GLY A 151 14.37 -5.79 9.98
N LYS A 152 14.96 -5.15 11.00
CA LYS A 152 14.53 -5.22 12.41
C LYS A 152 13.08 -4.75 12.65
N ARG A 153 12.52 -3.98 11.72
CA ARG A 153 11.14 -3.47 11.78
C ARG A 153 10.07 -4.48 11.36
N ARG A 154 10.46 -5.69 10.93
CA ARG A 154 9.53 -6.74 10.48
C ARG A 154 8.40 -6.99 11.48
N SER A 155 8.72 -7.23 12.75
CA SER A 155 7.71 -7.55 13.77
C SER A 155 6.72 -6.41 13.96
N TYR A 156 7.20 -5.18 13.97
CA TYR A 156 6.34 -3.99 14.04
C TYR A 156 5.40 -3.91 12.82
N LEU A 157 5.93 -4.10 11.61
CA LEU A 157 5.14 -4.06 10.38
C LEU A 157 4.11 -5.20 10.33
N MET A 158 4.48 -6.40 10.74
CA MET A 158 3.55 -7.53 10.83
C MET A 158 2.41 -7.27 11.82
N PHE A 159 2.70 -6.56 12.91
CA PHE A 159 1.72 -6.30 13.96
C PHE A 159 0.80 -5.13 13.57
N TYR A 160 1.36 -3.99 13.18
CA TYR A 160 0.62 -2.75 12.90
C TYR A 160 0.13 -2.62 11.44
N MET A 161 0.69 -3.42 10.52
CA MET A 161 0.41 -3.34 9.09
C MET A 161 0.36 -4.75 8.45
N PRO A 162 -0.53 -5.64 8.92
CA PRO A 162 -0.55 -7.04 8.48
C PRO A 162 -0.82 -7.16 6.97
N ASP A 163 -1.73 -6.36 6.41
CA ASP A 163 -2.11 -6.42 4.99
C ASP A 163 -0.92 -6.14 4.07
N TYR A 164 -0.20 -5.05 4.33
CA TYR A 164 1.03 -4.73 3.61
C TYR A 164 2.07 -5.83 3.78
N SER A 165 2.26 -6.32 5.01
CA SER A 165 3.30 -7.30 5.33
C SER A 165 3.07 -8.64 4.62
N TRP A 166 1.83 -9.12 4.59
CA TRP A 166 1.47 -10.35 3.88
C TRP A 166 1.64 -10.21 2.38
N ILE A 167 1.21 -9.09 1.79
CA ILE A 167 1.38 -8.84 0.36
C ILE A 167 2.85 -8.73 -0.01
N ALA A 168 3.63 -7.99 0.77
CA ALA A 168 5.07 -7.88 0.60
C ALA A 168 5.76 -9.25 0.64
N MET A 169 5.46 -10.09 1.63
CA MET A 169 6.06 -11.42 1.77
C MET A 169 5.62 -12.38 0.67
N VAL A 170 4.31 -12.55 0.45
CA VAL A 170 3.78 -13.55 -0.47
C VAL A 170 4.03 -13.12 -1.91
N CYS A 171 3.58 -11.93 -2.29
CA CYS A 171 3.71 -11.44 -3.66
C CYS A 171 5.17 -11.11 -3.99
N GLY A 172 5.93 -10.54 -3.04
CA GLY A 172 7.34 -10.24 -3.26
C GLY A 172 8.19 -11.50 -3.43
N SER A 173 8.01 -12.51 -2.59
CA SER A 173 8.72 -13.79 -2.74
C SER A 173 8.33 -14.50 -4.03
N PHE A 174 7.02 -14.51 -4.36
CA PHE A 174 6.53 -15.05 -5.62
C PHE A 174 7.16 -14.35 -6.81
N SER A 175 7.18 -13.01 -6.84
CA SER A 175 7.78 -12.22 -7.92
C SER A 175 9.25 -12.56 -8.15
N LEU A 176 10.01 -12.74 -7.06
CA LEU A 176 11.43 -13.09 -7.13
C LEU A 176 11.60 -14.48 -7.76
N VAL A 177 10.92 -15.49 -7.24
CA VAL A 177 10.97 -16.87 -7.77
C VAL A 177 10.48 -16.91 -9.22
N TRP A 178 9.35 -16.27 -9.52
CA TRP A 178 8.75 -16.25 -10.84
C TRP A 178 9.66 -15.56 -11.87
N SER A 179 10.42 -14.54 -11.48
CA SER A 179 11.37 -13.87 -12.39
C SER A 179 12.43 -14.84 -12.92
N PHE A 180 12.98 -15.70 -12.06
CA PHE A 180 13.95 -16.72 -12.47
C PHE A 180 13.28 -17.83 -13.30
N LEU A 181 12.15 -18.36 -12.82
CA LEU A 181 11.42 -19.43 -13.52
C LEU A 181 10.98 -19.01 -14.91
N ARG A 182 10.35 -17.84 -15.03
CA ARG A 182 9.89 -17.28 -16.30
C ARG A 182 11.04 -17.08 -17.26
N THR A 183 12.15 -16.51 -16.80
CA THR A 183 13.34 -16.31 -17.64
C THR A 183 13.87 -17.66 -18.15
N GLY A 184 13.98 -18.66 -17.28
CA GLY A 184 14.39 -20.02 -17.66
C GLY A 184 13.43 -20.68 -18.66
N LEU A 185 12.12 -20.55 -18.47
CA LEU A 185 11.10 -21.09 -19.39
C LEU A 185 11.17 -20.44 -20.78
N VAL A 186 11.32 -19.11 -20.83
CA VAL A 186 11.46 -18.37 -22.08
C VAL A 186 12.75 -18.76 -22.79
N LEU A 187 13.89 -18.80 -22.08
CA LEU A 187 15.17 -19.21 -22.67
C LEU A 187 15.14 -20.65 -23.21
N ARG A 188 14.52 -21.59 -22.47
CA ARG A 188 14.35 -22.98 -22.94
C ARG A 188 13.47 -23.08 -24.19
N ALA A 189 12.36 -22.34 -24.22
CA ALA A 189 11.47 -22.30 -25.39
C ALA A 189 12.18 -21.72 -26.62
N LEU A 190 13.11 -20.79 -26.42
CA LEU A 190 13.91 -20.19 -27.48
C LEU A 190 15.08 -21.07 -27.94
N ARG A 191 15.75 -21.81 -27.04
CA ARG A 191 16.86 -22.73 -27.37
C ARG A 191 16.43 -23.93 -28.20
N LYS A 192 15.22 -24.47 -27.95
CA LYS A 192 14.67 -25.58 -28.75
C LYS A 192 14.47 -25.21 -30.23
N ALA A 193 14.52 -23.92 -30.57
CA ALA A 193 14.41 -23.43 -31.94
C ALA A 193 15.75 -23.31 -32.68
N SER A 194 16.90 -23.42 -32.01
CA SER A 194 18.22 -23.37 -32.68
C SER A 194 18.81 -24.74 -32.99
N SER A 195 18.14 -25.82 -32.58
CA SER A 195 18.55 -27.22 -32.76
C SER A 195 17.64 -28.01 -33.70
N SER A 196 16.78 -27.32 -34.46
CA SER A 196 15.95 -27.85 -35.55
C SER A 196 16.19 -26.98 -36.77
#